data_AF-A0A8T4TF06-F1
#
_entry.id   AF-A0A8T4TF06-F1
#
_cell.length_a   1.000
_cell.length_b   1.000
_cell.length_c   1.000
_cell.angle_alpha   90.00
_cell.angle_beta   90.00
_cell.angle_gamma   90.00
#
_symmetry.space_group_name_H-M   'P 1'
#
loop_
_entity.id
_entity.type
_entity.pdbx_description
1 polymer ?
#
loop_
_entity_poly.entity_id
_entity_poly.type
_entity_poly.pdbx_seq_one_letter_code
_entity_poly.pdbx_strand_id
1 'polypeptide(L)'
;MKRGQVSNLSWLFLALMAILAIALIYLFIAPLVEAAANVIILYFIALRLYGQVIRREQWEMYGLSMLAGLFVMILLGNIPLLWMFTEVLLAGTLIAELYKMAIS
;
A
#
# COMPACT_ATOMS: atom_id res chain seq x y z
N MET A 1 -13.36 -12.20 -54.60
CA MET A 1 -13.39 -11.90 -53.14
C MET A 1 -12.64 -10.59 -52.90
N LYS A 2 -13.34 -9.47 -52.68
CA LYS A 2 -12.69 -8.18 -52.37
C LYS A 2 -12.18 -8.24 -50.93
N ARG A 3 -10.86 -8.27 -50.75
CA ARG A 3 -10.21 -8.28 -49.43
C ARG A 3 -10.57 -7.01 -48.67
N GLY A 4 -10.84 -7.20 -47.38
CA GLY A 4 -11.46 -6.25 -46.46
C GLY A 4 -10.90 -4.83 -46.52
N GLN A 5 -11.73 -3.89 -46.95
CA GLN A 5 -11.62 -2.51 -46.50
C GLN A 5 -12.27 -2.45 -45.12
N VAL A 6 -11.46 -2.61 -44.07
CA VAL A 6 -11.86 -2.26 -42.71
C VAL A 6 -12.18 -0.76 -42.74
N SER A 7 -13.45 -0.40 -42.54
CA SER A 7 -13.86 0.99 -42.64
C SER A 7 -13.19 1.82 -41.55
N ASN A 8 -12.95 3.12 -41.79
CA ASN A 8 -12.43 4.03 -40.75
C ASN A 8 -13.29 3.99 -39.46
N LEU A 9 -14.58 3.68 -39.59
CA LEU A 9 -15.51 3.52 -38.50
C LEU A 9 -15.20 2.29 -37.64
N SER A 10 -14.71 1.21 -38.27
CA SER A 10 -14.25 -0.01 -37.61
C SER A 10 -12.96 0.23 -36.82
N TRP A 11 -12.05 1.05 -37.34
CA TRP A 11 -10.84 1.47 -36.62
C TRP A 11 -11.14 2.37 -35.43
N LEU A 12 -12.07 3.33 -35.59
CA LEU A 12 -12.52 4.19 -34.49
C LEU A 12 -13.18 3.36 -33.37
N PHE A 13 -14.00 2.38 -33.74
CA PHE A 13 -14.64 1.47 -32.79
C PHE A 13 -13.62 0.63 -32.02
N LEU A 14 -12.59 0.09 -32.69
CA LEU A 14 -11.51 -0.65 -32.04
C LEU A 14 -10.71 0.23 -31.07
N ALA A 15 -10.42 1.48 -31.46
CA ALA A 15 -9.72 2.42 -30.59
C ALA A 15 -10.52 2.74 -29.31
N LEU A 16 -11.83 2.94 -29.43
CA LEU A 16 -12.72 3.16 -28.28
C LEU A 16 -12.78 1.93 -27.35
N MET A 17 -12.86 0.73 -27.92
CA MET A 17 -12.82 -0.52 -27.15
C MET A 17 -11.49 -0.70 -26.42
N ALA A 18 -10.37 -0.33 -27.05
CA ALA A 18 -9.06 -0.39 -26.41
C ALA A 18 -8.94 0.60 -25.24
N ILE A 19 -9.43 1.83 -25.40
CA ILE A 19 -9.45 2.83 -24.32
C ILE A 19 -10.32 2.35 -23.16
N LEU A 20 -11.50 1.79 -23.44
CA LEU A 20 -12.38 1.22 -22.42
C LEU A 20 -11.71 0.06 -21.68
N ALA A 21 -11.04 -0.84 -22.40
CA ALA A 21 -10.32 -1.95 -21.78
C ALA A 21 -9.19 -1.47 -20.86
N ILE A 22 -8.42 -0.45 -21.27
CA ILE A 22 -7.37 0.15 -20.43
C ILE A 22 -7.98 0.82 -19.20
N ALA A 23 -9.08 1.55 -19.35
CA ALA A 23 -9.78 2.18 -18.25
C ALA A 23 -10.29 1.13 -17.25
N LEU A 24 -10.88 0.04 -17.72
CA LEU A 24 -11.33 -1.07 -16.87
C LEU A 24 -10.15 -1.77 -16.18
N ILE A 25 -9.06 -2.05 -16.90
CA ILE A 25 -7.83 -2.60 -16.31
C ILE A 25 -7.33 -1.69 -15.18
N TYR A 26 -7.26 -0.39 -15.40
CA TYR A 26 -6.82 0.55 -14.37
C TYR A 26 -7.79 0.58 -13.18
N LEU A 27 -9.10 0.58 -13.44
CA LEU A 27 -10.12 0.64 -12.39
C LEU A 27 -10.14 -0.60 -11.49
N PHE A 28 -9.80 -1.78 -12.03
CA PHE A 28 -9.90 -3.06 -11.30
C PHE A 28 -8.55 -3.65 -10.89
N ILE A 29 -7.52 -3.56 -11.73
CA ILE A 29 -6.20 -4.15 -11.45
C ILE A 29 -5.37 -3.23 -10.55
N ALA A 30 -5.44 -1.91 -10.72
CA ALA A 30 -4.70 -1.00 -9.85
C ALA A 30 -5.02 -1.20 -8.35
N PRO A 31 -6.30 -1.22 -7.91
CA PRO A 31 -6.61 -1.47 -6.49
C PRO A 31 -6.24 -2.89 -6.04
N LEU A 32 -6.24 -3.87 -6.94
CA LEU A 32 -5.80 -5.24 -6.62
C LEU A 32 -4.29 -5.30 -6.35
N VAL A 33 -3.50 -4.64 -7.20
CA VAL A 33 -2.04 -4.53 -7.05
C VAL A 33 -1.69 -3.74 -5.80
N GLU A 34 -2.43 -2.65 -5.53
CA GLU A 34 -2.28 -1.83 -4.34
C GLU A 34 -2.54 -2.64 -3.06
N ALA A 35 -3.63 -3.40 -3.01
CA ALA A 35 -3.95 -4.29 -1.89
C ALA A 35 -2.89 -5.40 -1.73
N ALA A 36 -2.43 -6.01 -2.83
CA ALA A 36 -1.39 -7.03 -2.78
C ALA A 36 -0.06 -6.48 -2.23
N ALA A 37 0.37 -5.30 -2.69
CA ALA A 37 1.56 -4.63 -2.17
C ALA A 37 1.43 -4.33 -0.68
N ASN A 38 0.26 -3.85 -0.25
CA ASN A 38 -0.03 -3.54 1.14
C ASN A 38 0.08 -4.80 2.03
N VAL A 39 -0.52 -5.92 1.61
CA VAL A 39 -0.42 -7.22 2.32
C VAL A 39 1.04 -7.68 2.43
N ILE A 40 1.83 -7.55 1.36
CA ILE A 40 3.24 -7.92 1.36
C ILE A 40 4.03 -7.08 2.37
N ILE A 41 3.81 -5.76 2.40
CA ILE A 41 4.47 -4.86 3.35
C ILE A 41 4.08 -5.23 4.78
N LEU A 42 2.80 -5.44 5.06
CA LEU A 42 2.31 -5.87 6.37
C LEU A 42 2.96 -7.17 6.84
N TYR A 43 3.13 -8.14 5.94
CA TYR A 43 3.81 -9.40 6.23
C TYR A 43 5.26 -9.18 6.69
N PHE A 44 6.03 -8.34 5.99
CA PHE A 44 7.41 -8.03 6.39
C PHE A 44 7.48 -7.26 7.71
N ILE A 45 6.55 -6.32 7.95
CA ILE A 45 6.49 -5.60 9.22
C ILE A 45 6.14 -6.57 10.36
N ALA A 46 5.18 -7.47 10.16
CA ALA A 46 4.82 -8.48 11.14
C ALA A 46 5.98 -9.41 11.47
N LEU A 47 6.75 -9.87 10.47
CA LEU A 47 7.97 -10.65 10.68
C LEU A 47 9.00 -9.90 11.52
N ARG A 48 9.21 -8.61 11.22
CA ARG A 48 10.14 -7.77 11.99
C ARG A 48 9.67 -7.58 13.43
N LEU A 49 8.40 -7.23 13.63
CA LEU A 49 7.81 -7.05 14.96
C LEU A 49 7.89 -8.36 15.75
N TYR A 50 7.55 -9.50 15.14
CA TYR A 50 7.71 -10.80 15.77
C TYR A 50 9.15 -11.03 16.26
N GLY A 51 10.14 -10.76 15.39
CA GLY A 51 11.56 -10.91 15.72
C GLY A 51 12.06 -9.99 16.82
N GLN A 52 11.52 -8.78 16.96
CA GLN A 52 11.98 -7.80 17.95
C GLN A 52 11.19 -7.86 19.26
N VAL A 53 9.88 -7.98 19.17
CA VAL A 53 8.97 -7.89 20.30
C VAL A 53 8.99 -9.19 21.11
N ILE A 54 8.92 -10.36 20.46
CA ILE A 54 8.89 -11.64 21.16
C ILE A 54 10.29 -12.06 21.63
N ARG A 55 11.34 -11.82 20.84
CA ARG A 55 12.70 -12.27 21.22
C ARG A 55 13.45 -11.31 22.14
N ARG A 56 13.15 -10.01 22.13
CA ARG A 56 13.88 -9.01 22.94
C ARG A 56 13.02 -8.37 24.03
N GLU A 57 11.78 -8.84 24.21
CA GLU A 57 10.84 -8.36 25.23
C GLU A 57 10.57 -6.84 25.21
N GLN A 58 10.78 -6.18 24.06
CA GLN A 58 10.63 -4.73 23.91
C GLN A 58 9.17 -4.28 23.71
N TRP A 59 8.22 -4.95 24.37
CA TRP A 59 6.78 -4.73 24.21
C TRP A 59 6.36 -3.30 24.51
N GLU A 60 6.87 -2.73 25.60
CA GLU A 60 6.52 -1.37 26.05
C GLU A 60 6.95 -0.31 25.02
N MET A 61 8.19 -0.42 24.55
CA MET A 61 8.76 0.52 23.59
C MET A 61 8.03 0.48 22.25
N TYR A 62 7.77 -0.72 21.71
CA TYR A 62 7.03 -0.86 20.47
C TYR A 62 5.56 -0.45 20.63
N GLY A 63 4.93 -0.75 21.77
CA GLY A 63 3.55 -0.32 22.07
C GLY A 63 3.42 1.21 22.09
N LEU A 64 4.30 1.90 22.81
CA LEU A 64 4.33 3.37 22.87
C LEU A 64 4.62 3.98 21.49
N SER A 65 5.55 3.39 20.74
CA SER A 65 5.90 3.87 19.39
C SER A 65 4.74 3.69 18.40
N MET A 66 3.96 2.61 18.51
CA MET A 66 2.75 2.40 17.70
C MET A 66 1.65 3.41 18.02
N LEU A 67 1.44 3.75 19.30
CA LEU A 67 0.52 4.80 19.70
C LEU A 67 0.96 6.17 19.17
N ALA A 68 2.26 6.47 19.23
CA ALA A 68 2.82 7.69 18.65
C ALA A 68 2.64 7.72 17.12
N GLY A 69 2.86 6.60 16.44
CA GLY A 69 2.60 6.44 15.00
C GLY A 69 1.15 6.72 14.65
N LEU A 70 0.21 6.15 15.42
CA LEU A 70 -1.23 6.43 15.26
C LEU A 70 -1.56 7.91 15.43
N PHE A 71 -0.99 8.56 16.44
CA PHE A 71 -1.19 9.99 16.67
C PHE A 71 -0.66 10.86 15.51
N VAL A 72 0.53 10.55 15.00
CA VAL A 72 1.10 11.23 13.81
C VAL A 72 0.17 11.06 12.61
N MET A 73 -0.36 9.86 12.40
CA MET A 73 -1.25 9.57 11.29
C MET A 73 -2.58 10.34 11.39
N ILE A 74 -3.13 10.47 12.60
CA ILE A 74 -4.32 11.30 12.85
C ILE A 74 -4.03 12.79 12.55
N LEU A 75 -2.86 13.29 12.93
CA LEU A 75 -2.46 14.68 12.68
C LEU A 75 -2.27 15.00 11.19
N LEU A 76 -1.80 14.04 10.40
CA LEU A 76 -1.58 14.22 8.95
C LEU A 76 -2.89 14.25 8.15
N GLY A 77 -4.01 13.79 8.72
CA GLY A 77 -5.36 14.16 8.30
C GLY A 77 -5.85 13.66 6.93
N ASN A 78 -5.12 12.79 6.22
CA ASN A 78 -5.61 12.26 4.93
C ASN A 78 -4.94 10.93 4.54
N ILE A 79 -5.36 9.84 5.18
CA ILE A 79 -4.80 8.51 4.90
C ILE A 79 -5.89 7.63 4.27
N PRO A 80 -5.68 7.10 3.06
CA PRO A 80 -6.61 6.14 2.48
C PRO A 80 -6.78 4.96 3.42
N LEU A 81 -8.04 4.59 3.71
CA LEU A 81 -8.39 3.59 4.73
C LEU A 81 -7.63 2.26 4.56
N LEU A 82 -7.35 1.89 3.30
CA LEU A 82 -6.56 0.71 2.92
C LEU A 82 -5.13 0.75 3.48
N TRP A 83 -4.50 1.92 3.55
CA TRP A 83 -3.12 2.11 3.99
C TRP A 83 -2.97 2.46 5.45
N MET A 84 -4.07 2.83 6.13
CA MET A 84 -4.04 3.28 7.53
C MET A 84 -3.26 2.33 8.43
N PHE A 85 -3.52 1.02 8.37
CA PHE A 85 -2.81 0.05 9.21
C PHE A 85 -1.32 -0.02 8.88
N THR A 86 -0.98 -0.01 7.59
CA THR A 86 0.39 -0.15 7.10
C THR A 86 1.21 1.08 7.42
N GLU A 87 0.64 2.27 7.28
CA GLU A 87 1.28 3.53 7.63
C GLU A 87 1.48 3.67 9.13
N VAL A 88 0.48 3.32 9.95
CA VAL A 88 0.61 3.34 11.42
C VAL A 88 1.72 2.38 11.87
N LEU A 89 1.76 1.17 11.31
CA LEU A 89 2.79 0.19 11.63
C LEU A 89 4.18 0.63 11.16
N LEU A 90 4.29 1.20 9.96
CA LEU A 90 5.56 1.75 9.46
C LEU A 90 6.04 2.91 10.33
N ALA A 91 5.19 3.89 10.61
CA ALA A 91 5.53 5.03 11.45
C ALA A 91 5.90 4.58 12.86
N GLY A 92 5.13 3.65 13.45
CA GLY A 92 5.44 3.11 14.77
C GLY A 92 6.77 2.37 14.81
N THR A 93 7.10 1.57 13.79
CA THR A 93 8.43 0.93 13.71
C THR A 93 9.55 1.95 13.51
N LEU A 94 9.35 2.99 12.71
CA LEU A 94 10.32 4.07 12.50
C LEU A 94 10.60 4.85 13.79
N ILE A 95 9.54 5.26 14.49
CA ILE A 95 9.64 5.98 15.77
C ILE A 95 10.38 5.12 16.80
N ALA A 96 10.09 3.81 16.84
CA ALA A 96 10.82 2.90 17.72
C ALA A 96 12.33 2.90 17.38
N GLU A 97 12.72 2.76 16.12
CA GLU A 97 14.15 2.76 15.77
C GLU A 97 14.81 4.12 16.04
N LEU A 98 14.12 5.23 15.80
CA LEU A 98 14.63 6.57 16.14
C LEU A 98 14.83 6.73 17.66
N TYR A 99 13.90 6.23 18.47
CA TYR A 99 14.01 6.25 19.92
C TYR A 99 15.20 5.41 20.42
N LYS A 100 15.44 4.24 19.81
CA LYS A 100 16.63 3.42 20.08
C LYS A 100 17.93 4.18 19.80
N MET A 101 18.02 4.81 18.63
CA MET A 101 19.21 5.57 18.23
C MET A 101 19.45 6.80 19.12
N ALA A 102 18.40 7.42 19.64
CA ALA A 102 18.53 8.58 20.51
C ALA A 102 19.03 8.23 21.92
N ILE A 103 18.85 6.98 22.36
CA ILE A 103 19.18 6.53 23.73
C ILE A 103 20.45 5.67 23.77
N SER A 104 20.87 5.09 22.63
CA SER A 104 22.15 4.37 22.51
C SER A 104 23.32 5.32 22.32
#